data_AF-A0A7X6WHM3-F1
#
_entry.id   AF-A0A7X6WHM3-F1
#
_cell.length_a   1.000
_cell.length_b   1.000
_cell.length_c   1.000
_cell.angle_alpha   90.00
_cell.angle_beta   90.00
_cell.angle_gamma   90.00
#
_symmetry.space_group_name_H-M   'P 1'
#
loop_
_entity.id
_entity.type
_entity.pdbx_description
1 polymer ?
#
loop_
_entity_poly.entity_id
_entity_poly.type
_entity_poly.pdbx_seq_one_letter_code
_entity_poly.pdbx_strand_id
1 'polypeptide(L)'
;IYLMDEVSGRQLKLTTDAPSAVFYSANYFNDSYILNKRQRGYPHCGIAIETQDIPNGINVVDDKESFIYGPHRVYRQKTSYEFSNLIKGK
;
A
#
# COMPACT_ATOMS: atom_id res chain seq x y z
N ILE A 1 3.12 7.12 5.43
CA ILE A 1 2.04 6.27 6.00
C ILE A 1 2.64 5.48 7.15
N TYR A 2 1.95 5.36 8.29
CA TYR A 2 2.42 4.61 9.46
C TYR A 2 1.38 3.57 9.86
N LEU A 3 1.82 2.35 10.11
CA LEU A 3 1.02 1.23 10.62
C LEU A 3 1.67 0.67 11.88
N MET A 4 0.84 0.26 12.82
CA MET A 4 1.25 -0.37 14.07
C MET A 4 0.27 -1.48 14.42
N ASP A 5 0.81 -2.65 14.76
CA ASP A 5 0.08 -3.69 15.46
C ASP A 5 0.52 -3.66 16.92
N GLU A 6 -0.33 -3.14 17.80
CA GLU A 6 -0.03 -2.99 19.23
C GLU A 6 0.18 -4.34 19.92
N VAL A 7 -0.48 -5.39 19.46
CA VAL A 7 -0.41 -6.73 20.09
C VAL A 7 0.97 -7.34 19.88
N SER A 8 1.49 -7.29 18.64
CA SER A 8 2.85 -7.78 18.38
C SER A 8 3.95 -6.75 18.59
N GLY A 9 3.59 -5.47 18.71
CA GLY A 9 4.53 -4.34 18.76
C GLY A 9 5.20 -4.01 17.44
N ARG A 10 4.83 -4.68 16.33
CA ARG A 10 5.40 -4.43 15.00
C ARG A 10 4.91 -3.10 14.45
N GLN A 11 5.81 -2.40 13.79
CA GLN A 11 5.55 -1.13 13.14
C GLN A 11 6.03 -1.18 11.69
N LEU A 12 5.32 -0.47 10.82
CA LEU A 12 5.71 -0.23 9.44
C LEU A 12 5.57 1.26 9.14
N LYS A 13 6.66 1.89 8.76
CA LYS A 13 6.68 3.21 8.14
C LYS A 13 6.87 3.04 6.65
N LEU A 14 5.93 3.56 5.88
CA LEU A 14 5.96 3.57 4.43
C LEU A 14 6.13 5.00 3.92
N THR A 15 7.17 5.23 3.12
CA THR A 15 7.46 6.51 2.45
C THR A 15 7.46 6.30 0.94
N THR A 16 6.93 7.26 0.20
CA THR A 16 6.84 7.18 -1.26
C THR A 16 6.91 8.56 -1.88
N ASP A 17 7.33 8.65 -3.14
CA ASP A 17 7.19 9.82 -4.00
C ASP A 17 5.95 9.74 -4.92
N ALA A 18 5.16 8.66 -4.82
CA ALA A 18 3.88 8.54 -5.51
C ALA A 18 2.89 9.63 -5.03
N PRO A 19 2.05 10.17 -5.93
CA PRO A 19 1.10 11.23 -5.57
C PRO A 19 -0.11 10.71 -4.78
N SER A 20 -0.36 9.40 -4.78
CA SER A 20 -1.49 8.77 -4.10
C SER A 20 -1.13 7.42 -3.48
N ALA A 21 -1.98 6.98 -2.56
CA ALA A 21 -1.96 5.62 -2.04
C ALA A 21 -3.39 5.10 -1.85
N VAL A 22 -3.69 3.93 -2.39
CA VAL A 22 -4.95 3.23 -2.12
C VAL A 22 -4.79 2.35 -0.89
N PHE A 23 -5.75 2.46 0.03
CA PHE A 23 -5.87 1.59 1.19
C PHE A 23 -7.02 0.61 0.98
N TYR A 24 -6.70 -0.68 0.95
CA TYR A 24 -7.69 -1.74 0.81
C TYR A 24 -7.63 -2.69 2.01
N SER A 25 -8.73 -2.78 2.75
CA SER A 25 -8.87 -3.58 3.97
C SER A 25 -9.40 -5.00 3.71
N ALA A 26 -9.03 -5.62 2.58
CA ALA A 26 -9.39 -7.00 2.24
C ALA A 26 -10.90 -7.32 2.35
N ASN A 27 -11.77 -6.37 1.99
CA ASN A 27 -13.21 -6.47 2.24
C ASN A 27 -13.90 -7.64 1.51
N TYR A 28 -13.37 -8.05 0.35
CA TYR A 28 -13.94 -9.12 -0.47
C TYR A 28 -13.25 -10.48 -0.28
N PHE A 29 -12.35 -10.61 0.69
CA PHE A 29 -11.75 -11.91 1.00
C PHE A 29 -12.80 -12.82 1.63
N ASN A 30 -12.71 -14.10 1.31
CA ASN A 30 -13.54 -15.16 1.87
C ASN A 30 -12.73 -16.46 2.00
N ASP A 31 -13.37 -17.52 2.47
CA ASP A 31 -12.74 -18.78 2.82
C ASP A 31 -12.32 -19.66 1.63
N SER A 32 -12.66 -19.24 0.39
CA SER A 32 -12.17 -19.83 -0.85
C SER A 32 -10.72 -19.47 -1.15
N TYR A 33 -10.22 -18.37 -0.56
CA TYR A 33 -8.82 -17.98 -0.67
C TYR A 33 -7.97 -18.74 0.35
N ILE A 34 -7.01 -19.54 -0.14
CA ILE A 34 -6.03 -20.23 0.72
C ILE A 34 -4.73 -19.42 0.72
N LEU A 35 -4.40 -18.86 1.87
CA LEU A 35 -3.22 -18.04 2.13
C LEU A 35 -2.03 -18.90 2.59
N ASN A 36 -0.88 -18.25 2.78
CA ASN A 36 0.32 -18.86 3.33
C ASN A 36 0.02 -19.64 4.61
N LYS A 37 0.73 -20.76 4.80
CA LYS A 37 0.51 -21.70 5.93
C LYS A 37 -0.90 -22.30 5.98
N ARG A 38 -1.57 -22.42 4.82
CA ARG A 38 -2.93 -23.00 4.68
C ARG A 38 -4.01 -22.26 5.47
N GLN A 39 -3.79 -20.99 5.79
CA GLN A 39 -4.81 -20.16 6.42
C GLN A 39 -5.90 -19.82 5.42
N ARG A 40 -7.17 -19.81 5.84
CA ARG A 40 -8.28 -19.37 5.01
C ARG A 40 -8.41 -17.86 5.09
N GLY A 41 -8.70 -17.22 3.96
CA GLY A 41 -9.06 -15.81 3.91
C GLY A 41 -10.39 -15.55 4.63
N TYR A 42 -10.55 -14.32 5.10
CA TYR A 42 -11.80 -13.79 5.63
C TYR A 42 -11.78 -12.26 5.47
N PRO A 43 -12.94 -11.59 5.46
CA PRO A 43 -12.98 -10.13 5.34
C PRO A 43 -12.08 -9.47 6.41
N HIS A 44 -11.28 -8.49 5.99
CA HIS A 44 -10.40 -7.73 6.89
C HIS A 44 -9.24 -8.53 7.51
N CYS A 45 -8.88 -9.69 6.95
CA CYS A 45 -7.73 -10.47 7.41
C CYS A 45 -6.35 -9.88 7.03
N GLY A 46 -6.34 -8.73 6.34
CA GLY A 46 -5.13 -8.07 5.89
C GLY A 46 -5.43 -6.68 5.34
N ILE A 47 -4.35 -5.95 5.07
CA ILE A 47 -4.39 -4.61 4.49
C ILE A 47 -3.41 -4.54 3.32
N ALA A 48 -3.82 -3.91 2.23
CA ALA A 48 -2.95 -3.50 1.15
C ALA A 48 -2.83 -1.96 1.16
N ILE A 49 -1.61 -1.48 0.99
CA ILE A 49 -1.32 -0.06 0.74
C ILE A 49 -0.60 0.00 -0.61
N GLU A 50 -1.29 0.55 -1.60
CA GLU A 50 -0.85 0.56 -2.99
C GLU A 50 -0.47 2.00 -3.35
N THR A 51 0.83 2.31 -3.36
CA THR A 51 1.35 3.63 -3.75
C THR A 51 1.36 3.77 -5.26
N GLN A 52 0.70 4.79 -5.79
CA GLN A 52 0.39 4.89 -7.22
C GLN A 52 -0.01 6.31 -7.63
N ASP A 53 -0.26 6.48 -8.92
CA ASP A 53 -1.00 7.63 -9.45
C ASP A 53 -2.47 7.65 -9.00
N ILE A 54 -3.12 8.81 -9.16
CA ILE A 54 -4.53 8.98 -8.80
C ILE A 54 -5.40 8.00 -9.60
N PRO A 55 -6.28 7.22 -8.95
CA PRO A 55 -7.21 6.35 -9.66
C PRO A 55 -8.01 7.11 -10.71
N ASN A 56 -8.06 6.58 -11.94
CA ASN A 56 -8.70 7.23 -13.08
C ASN A 56 -8.12 8.62 -13.44
N GLY A 57 -6.90 8.94 -12.99
CA GLY A 57 -6.26 10.26 -13.13
C GLY A 57 -6.25 10.80 -14.57
N ILE A 58 -5.97 9.94 -15.54
CA ILE A 58 -5.97 10.30 -16.98
C ILE A 58 -7.27 10.93 -17.49
N ASN A 59 -8.40 10.63 -16.83
CA ASN A 59 -9.73 11.11 -17.20
C ASN A 59 -10.27 12.20 -16.28
N VAL A 60 -9.77 12.32 -15.05
CA VAL A 60 -10.35 13.20 -14.01
C VAL A 60 -9.44 14.35 -13.57
N VAL A 61 -8.18 14.34 -13.99
CA VAL A 61 -7.21 15.41 -13.72
C VAL A 61 -7.00 16.21 -14.99
N ASP A 62 -7.03 17.53 -14.87
CA ASP A 62 -6.88 18.44 -16.01
C ASP A 62 -5.50 18.32 -16.67
N ASP A 63 -4.45 18.21 -15.85
CA ASP A 63 -3.09 17.95 -16.33
C ASP A 63 -2.87 16.46 -16.61
N LYS A 64 -3.21 16.05 -17.84
CA LYS A 64 -3.02 14.66 -18.29
C LYS A 64 -1.56 14.28 -18.50
N GLU A 65 -0.71 15.25 -18.81
CA GLU A 65 0.72 15.02 -19.04
C GLU A 65 1.42 14.52 -17.79
N SER A 66 0.86 14.80 -16.61
CA SER A 66 1.34 14.24 -15.34
C SER A 66 1.32 12.70 -15.32
N PHE A 67 0.45 12.03 -16.09
CA PHE A 67 0.27 10.56 -16.08
C PHE A 67 0.82 9.83 -17.33
N ILE A 68 1.35 10.56 -18.31
CA ILE A 68 1.84 9.98 -19.57
C ILE A 68 3.37 9.98 -19.58
N TYR A 69 3.96 8.81 -19.83
CA TYR A 69 5.41 8.60 -19.85
C TYR A 69 5.89 8.19 -21.23
N GLY A 70 7.15 8.48 -21.55
CA GLY A 70 7.72 8.20 -22.87
C GLY A 70 9.24 8.37 -22.92
N PRO A 71 9.84 8.30 -24.12
CA PRO A 71 11.29 8.38 -24.30
C PRO A 71 11.94 9.63 -23.69
N HIS A 72 11.20 10.73 -23.60
CA HIS A 72 11.66 12.01 -23.06
C HIS A 72 11.16 12.28 -21.62
N ARG A 73 10.30 11.41 -21.07
CA ARG A 73 9.76 11.50 -19.70
C ARG A 73 9.70 10.09 -19.11
N VAL A 74 10.84 9.66 -18.57
CA VAL A 74 10.99 8.30 -18.00
C VAL A 74 10.21 8.21 -16.69
N TYR A 75 9.39 7.16 -16.57
CA TYR A 75 8.73 6.84 -15.31
C TYR A 75 9.75 6.45 -14.23
N ARG A 76 9.66 7.12 -13.07
CA ARG A 76 10.39 6.76 -11.85
C ARG A 76 9.48 7.00 -10.67
N GLN A 77 9.35 6.00 -9.83
CA GLN A 77 8.63 6.07 -8.56
C GLN A 77 9.34 5.17 -7.56
N LYS A 78 9.42 5.60 -6.31
CA LYS A 78 10.05 4.88 -5.22
C LYS A 78 9.10 4.80 -4.03
N THR A 79 8.97 3.59 -3.51
CA THR A 79 8.32 3.33 -2.22
C THR A 79 9.28 2.57 -1.32
N SER A 80 9.48 3.06 -0.10
CA SER A 80 10.32 2.44 0.93
C SER A 80 9.44 1.92 2.07
N TYR A 81 9.73 0.70 2.52
CA TYR A 81 9.09 0.05 3.66
C TYR A 81 10.12 -0.12 4.77
N GLU A 82 9.93 0.58 5.87
CA GLU A 82 10.79 0.53 7.05
C GLU A 82 10.04 -0.21 8.16
N PHE A 83 10.53 -1.39 8.53
CA PHE A 83 9.96 -2.21 9.60
C PHE A 83 10.73 -1.99 10.90
N SER A 84 10.00 -1.79 11.99
CA SER A 84 10.55 -1.65 13.34
C SER A 84 9.65 -2.33 14.37
N ASN A 85 10.07 -2.35 15.63
CA ASN A 85 9.26 -2.78 16.76
C ASN A 85 9.24 -1.70 17.83
N LEU A 86 8.15 -1.61 18.59
CA LEU A 86 8.12 -0.83 19.83
C LEU A 86 9.21 -1.35 20.78
N ILE A 87 10.14 -0.47 21.14
CA ILE A 87 11.08 -0.73 22.23
C ILE A 87 10.28 -0.57 23.52
N LYS A 88 9.90 -1.67 24.16
CA LYS A 88 9.40 -1.60 25.53
C LYS A 88 10.56 -1.18 26.42
N GLY A 89 10.48 0.03 26.99
CA GLY A 89 11.44 0.50 27.99
C GLY A 89 11.54 -0.53 29.13
N LYS A 90 12.78 -0.80 29.57
CA LYS A 90 13.04 -1.58 30.79
C LYS A 90 12.53 -0.84 32.01
#